data_AF-A0A1A9ZEX8-F1
#
_entry.id   AF-A0A1A9ZEX8-F1
#
_cell.length_a   1.000
_cell.length_b   1.000
_cell.length_c   1.000
_cell.angle_alpha   90.00
_cell.angle_beta   90.00
_cell.angle_gamma   90.00
#
_symmetry.space_group_name_H-M   'P 1'
#
loop_
_entity.id
_entity.type
_entity.pdbx_description
1 polymer ?
#
loop_
_entity_poly.entity_id
_entity_poly.type
_entity_poly.pdbx_seq_one_letter_code
_entity_poly.pdbx_strand_id
1 'polypeptide(L)'
;MMMLRELIRFSTQHRTLYCYMILSVWIFLLIAGMYKYIGQNTTSLGYTLNFLNGRNQLNNLDASTSSLLELRNLVKYKARCTPLTYIARADDGGILDGWKLQGVLLILRHGDRGPMSHVRPIPRLNCGITGDNLVNKNPPNSTPYSQLLNSDEVVVYTTRVRRTFQSALAFLYTFLPTDKWLALNVKESHSIAFCFSDCACPQADALRKWLMKMQKQQLLKQTAITNIMQWIGSNLLQYTPNGITDANEVVDAILTIMCHDSPWPCRDLNITDNSAASTKANDFELNEVINIDQDDLGIASNALDMEMNRNRDTTTASTTGCIESSQVAALMSFVTMQSIQEARHLNYKRIGLLRAYGMIRHIVSYMLRMISGDRTKFVLYAGHDWTLQYLTAAFGIRTDNTFIAYAARLTIEVYRSDTHTDYYFRVVYNGRDVTQQIDFCEGGKSLRVTRDSRGNKADLCPIENIIRFLHEDYFAPLNATNFKDACM
;
A
#
# COMPACT_ATOMS: atom_id res chain seq x y z
N MET A 1 64.40 -40.82 25.94
CA MET A 1 63.15 -40.78 25.14
C MET A 1 62.26 -39.60 25.58
N MET A 2 62.79 -38.37 25.58
CA MET A 2 62.06 -37.18 26.06
C MET A 2 62.27 -35.96 25.14
N MET A 3 63.37 -35.92 24.39
CA MET A 3 63.67 -34.87 23.39
C MET A 3 62.89 -35.00 22.06
N LEU A 4 62.37 -36.20 21.73
CA LEU A 4 61.60 -36.41 20.49
C LEU A 4 60.15 -35.91 20.59
N ARG A 5 59.58 -35.85 21.80
CA ARG A 5 58.21 -35.34 22.04
C ARG A 5 58.13 -33.82 21.93
N GLU A 6 59.16 -33.10 22.38
CA GLU A 6 59.21 -31.63 22.31
C GLU A 6 59.40 -31.12 20.86
N LEU A 7 60.19 -31.82 20.04
CA LEU A 7 60.39 -31.46 18.62
C LEU A 7 59.12 -31.65 17.77
N ILE A 8 58.31 -32.68 18.06
CA ILE A 8 57.03 -32.92 17.35
C ILE A 8 55.96 -31.88 17.76
N ARG A 9 56.03 -31.38 19.00
CA ARG A 9 55.13 -30.32 19.51
C ARG A 9 55.45 -28.94 18.90
N PHE A 10 56.72 -28.66 18.61
CA PHE A 10 57.14 -27.42 17.95
C PHE A 10 56.77 -27.37 16.45
N SER A 11 56.83 -28.52 15.75
CA SER A 11 56.49 -28.62 14.32
C SER A 11 54.98 -28.52 14.04
N THR A 12 54.15 -29.03 14.96
CA THR A 12 52.68 -29.00 14.82
C THR A 12 52.07 -27.63 15.14
N GLN A 13 52.69 -26.84 16.03
CA GLN A 13 52.25 -25.46 16.30
C GLN A 13 52.37 -24.55 15.08
N HIS A 14 53.43 -24.67 14.28
CA HIS A 14 53.58 -23.88 13.06
C HIS A 14 52.48 -24.19 12.02
N ARG A 15 52.15 -25.47 11.81
CA ARG A 15 51.08 -25.85 10.87
C ARG A 15 49.72 -25.30 11.28
N THR A 16 49.42 -25.32 12.57
CA THR A 16 48.17 -24.78 13.10
C THR A 16 48.13 -23.25 12.96
N LEU A 17 49.25 -22.57 13.22
CA LEU A 17 49.39 -21.12 13.07
C LEU A 17 49.28 -20.69 11.59
N TYR A 18 49.89 -21.43 10.66
CA TYR A 18 49.71 -21.19 9.22
C TYR A 18 48.26 -21.41 8.78
N CYS A 19 47.57 -22.41 9.34
CA CYS A 19 46.16 -22.65 9.06
C CYS A 19 45.29 -21.47 9.52
N TYR A 20 45.52 -20.94 10.74
CA TYR A 20 44.80 -19.76 11.24
C TYR A 20 45.14 -18.48 10.47
N MET A 21 46.38 -18.29 10.03
CA MET A 21 46.80 -17.15 9.21
C MET A 21 46.18 -17.19 7.81
N ILE A 22 46.11 -18.36 7.17
CA ILE A 22 45.46 -18.52 5.87
C ILE A 22 43.95 -18.34 6.00
N LEU A 23 43.33 -18.88 7.06
CA LEU A 23 41.91 -18.74 7.32
C LEU A 23 41.52 -17.28 7.62
N SER A 24 42.35 -16.55 8.36
CA SER A 24 42.10 -15.12 8.62
C SER A 24 42.21 -14.28 7.34
N VAL A 25 43.22 -14.53 6.50
CA VAL A 25 43.34 -13.88 5.18
C VAL A 25 42.13 -14.22 4.29
N TRP A 26 41.65 -15.46 4.31
CA TRP A 26 40.45 -15.88 3.57
C TRP A 26 39.18 -15.17 4.06
N ILE A 27 39.00 -15.04 5.37
CA ILE A 27 37.89 -14.31 5.97
C ILE A 27 37.96 -12.82 5.61
N PHE A 28 39.16 -12.20 5.64
CA PHE A 28 39.35 -10.82 5.22
C PHE A 28 39.02 -10.61 3.74
N LEU A 29 39.41 -11.53 2.85
CA LEU A 29 39.06 -11.48 1.43
C LEU A 29 37.55 -11.66 1.19
N LEU A 30 36.88 -12.52 1.97
CA LEU A 30 35.41 -12.65 1.93
C LEU A 30 34.71 -11.39 2.43
N ILE A 31 35.16 -10.80 3.53
CA ILE A 31 34.60 -9.55 4.05
C ILE A 31 34.84 -8.40 3.06
N ALA A 32 36.04 -8.30 2.45
CA ALA A 32 36.34 -7.31 1.42
C ALA A 32 35.51 -7.54 0.14
N GLY A 33 35.31 -8.79 -0.27
CA GLY A 33 34.43 -9.18 -1.37
C GLY A 33 32.97 -8.82 -1.10
N MET A 34 32.49 -9.07 0.12
CA MET A 34 31.17 -8.66 0.58
C MET A 34 31.03 -7.14 0.62
N TYR A 35 32.03 -6.39 1.09
CA TYR A 35 32.00 -4.92 1.07
C TYR A 35 31.99 -4.37 -0.36
N LYS A 36 32.73 -5.00 -1.28
CA LYS A 36 32.72 -4.64 -2.71
C LYS A 36 31.36 -4.93 -3.37
N TYR A 37 30.70 -6.03 -3.00
CA TYR A 37 29.39 -6.42 -3.56
C TYR A 37 28.19 -5.73 -2.88
N ILE A 38 28.27 -5.46 -1.58
CA ILE A 38 27.25 -4.70 -0.83
C ILE A 38 27.34 -3.21 -1.19
N GLY A 39 28.53 -2.69 -1.48
CA GLY A 39 28.74 -1.31 -1.91
C GLY A 39 28.14 -0.98 -3.29
N GLN A 40 27.96 -1.96 -4.18
CA GLN A 40 27.43 -1.73 -5.53
C GLN A 40 25.90 -1.66 -5.62
N ASN A 41 25.16 -2.10 -4.60
CA ASN A 41 23.69 -1.94 -4.54
C ASN A 41 23.23 -0.64 -3.86
N THR A 42 24.10 0.37 -3.78
CA THR A 42 23.78 1.70 -3.24
C THR A 42 23.57 2.75 -4.34
N THR A 43 23.09 2.36 -5.51
CA THR A 43 22.78 3.31 -6.60
C THR A 43 21.58 4.22 -6.32
N SER A 44 20.82 4.03 -5.23
CA SER A 44 19.78 4.99 -4.80
C SER A 44 20.21 5.89 -3.64
N LEU A 45 21.17 5.45 -2.81
CA LEU A 45 21.59 6.18 -1.61
C LEU A 45 22.70 7.21 -1.90
N GLY A 46 23.61 6.89 -2.83
CA GLY A 46 24.72 7.78 -3.20
C GLY A 46 24.27 9.10 -3.85
N TYR A 47 23.19 9.09 -4.62
CA TYR A 47 22.70 10.29 -5.31
C TYR A 47 21.87 11.20 -4.40
N THR A 48 21.17 10.63 -3.41
CA THR A 48 20.48 11.41 -2.39
C THR A 48 21.48 12.19 -1.53
N LEU A 49 22.65 11.62 -1.24
CA LEU A 49 23.72 12.32 -0.52
C LEU A 49 24.41 13.41 -1.36
N ASN A 50 24.56 13.21 -2.68
CA ASN A 50 25.12 14.24 -3.57
C ASN A 50 24.17 15.43 -3.80
N PHE A 51 22.85 15.22 -3.73
CA PHE A 51 21.87 16.31 -3.77
C PHE A 51 21.77 17.07 -2.44
N LEU A 52 21.98 16.39 -1.31
CA LEU A 52 21.90 17.00 0.03
C LEU A 52 23.16 17.77 0.44
N ASN A 53 24.33 17.44 -0.12
CA ASN A 53 25.56 18.20 0.08
C ASN A 53 25.68 19.29 -1.00
N GLY A 54 25.05 20.44 -0.75
CA GLY A 54 25.18 21.65 -1.58
C GLY A 54 26.63 22.12 -1.72
N ARG A 55 27.35 21.58 -2.70
CA ARG A 55 28.63 22.11 -3.16
C ARG A 55 28.54 22.26 -4.68
N ASN A 56 28.63 23.51 -5.13
CA ASN A 56 28.67 23.93 -6.52
C ASN A 56 29.71 23.13 -7.31
N GLN A 57 29.29 22.05 -7.98
CA GLN A 57 29.94 21.47 -9.15
C GLN A 57 28.86 20.86 -10.05
N LEU A 58 28.00 21.71 -10.61
CA LEU A 58 27.26 21.38 -11.81
C LEU A 58 28.12 21.81 -13.00
N ASN A 59 29.05 20.95 -13.41
CA ASN A 59 29.63 21.00 -14.75
C ASN A 59 29.68 19.55 -15.27
N ASN A 60 28.85 19.29 -16.28
CA ASN A 60 28.81 18.10 -17.12
C ASN A 60 28.27 16.80 -16.51
N LEU A 61 26.97 16.78 -16.23
CA LEU A 61 26.15 15.58 -16.38
C LEU A 61 25.26 15.78 -17.61
N ASP A 62 25.35 14.87 -18.58
CA ASP A 62 24.59 14.90 -19.83
C ASP A 62 23.08 15.03 -19.56
N ALA A 63 22.45 16.04 -20.17
CA ALA A 63 21.01 16.33 -20.02
C ALA A 63 20.11 15.19 -20.55
N SER A 64 20.64 14.30 -21.39
CA SER A 64 19.94 13.11 -21.90
C SER A 64 19.80 12.02 -20.83
N THR A 65 20.78 11.86 -19.96
CA THR A 65 20.79 10.81 -18.92
C THR A 65 19.92 11.19 -17.73
N SER A 66 19.84 12.48 -17.37
CA SER A 66 18.91 12.98 -16.34
C SER A 66 17.46 12.86 -16.78
N SER A 67 17.13 13.24 -18.02
CA SER A 67 15.77 13.14 -18.56
C SER A 67 15.27 11.69 -18.69
N LEU A 68 16.13 10.74 -19.08
CA LEU A 68 15.79 9.32 -19.12
C LEU A 68 15.58 8.72 -17.71
N LEU A 69 16.37 9.15 -16.73
CA LEU A 69 16.21 8.71 -15.34
C LEU A 69 14.93 9.28 -14.71
N GLU A 70 14.59 10.54 -15.01
CA GLU A 70 13.35 11.20 -14.61
C GLU A 70 12.12 10.49 -15.20
N LEU A 71 12.15 10.19 -16.49
CA LEU A 71 11.09 9.44 -17.17
C LEU A 71 10.90 8.05 -16.55
N ARG A 72 12.01 7.35 -16.27
CA ARG A 72 11.98 6.03 -15.62
C ARG A 72 11.37 6.09 -14.21
N ASN A 73 11.65 7.14 -13.45
CA ASN A 73 11.08 7.32 -12.12
C ASN A 73 9.57 7.60 -12.17
N LEU A 74 9.11 8.42 -13.12
CA LEU A 74 7.68 8.68 -13.30
C LEU A 74 6.91 7.44 -13.74
N VAL A 75 7.47 6.63 -14.65
CA VAL A 75 6.89 5.34 -15.05
C VAL A 75 6.73 4.41 -13.85
N LYS A 76 7.72 4.37 -12.94
CA LYS A 76 7.62 3.61 -11.69
C LYS A 76 6.45 4.08 -10.82
N TYR A 77 6.22 5.40 -10.71
CA TYR A 77 5.11 5.93 -9.92
C TYR A 77 3.75 5.72 -10.58
N LYS A 78 3.68 5.60 -11.91
CA LYS A 78 2.45 5.24 -12.62
C LYS A 78 1.92 3.85 -12.23
N ALA A 79 2.76 2.96 -11.71
CA ALA A 79 2.31 1.69 -11.14
C ALA A 79 1.33 1.86 -9.97
N ARG A 80 1.32 3.03 -9.30
CA ARG A 80 0.35 3.37 -8.24
C ARG A 80 -1.10 3.43 -8.74
N CYS A 81 -1.26 3.73 -10.03
CA CYS A 81 -2.55 3.82 -10.71
C CYS A 81 -3.14 2.44 -11.04
N THR A 82 -2.32 1.38 -11.00
CA THR A 82 -2.69 0.01 -11.37
C THR A 82 -3.36 -0.04 -12.75
N PRO A 83 -2.62 0.24 -13.84
CA PRO A 83 -3.17 0.15 -15.19
C PRO A 83 -3.70 -1.26 -15.45
N LEU A 84 -4.73 -1.40 -16.29
CA LEU A 84 -5.40 -2.68 -16.55
C LEU A 84 -4.43 -3.79 -17.00
N THR A 85 -3.37 -3.44 -17.72
CA THR A 85 -2.31 -4.38 -18.15
C THR A 85 -1.54 -5.01 -16.99
N TYR A 86 -1.55 -4.39 -15.81
CA TYR A 86 -0.89 -4.89 -14.60
C TYR A 86 -1.83 -5.80 -13.79
N ILE A 87 -3.12 -5.79 -14.08
CA ILE A 87 -4.11 -6.70 -13.48
C ILE A 87 -4.11 -8.00 -14.28
N ALA A 88 -3.06 -8.80 -14.07
CA ALA A 88 -2.97 -10.15 -14.62
C ALA A 88 -3.22 -11.19 -13.54
N ARG A 89 -3.81 -12.32 -13.95
CA ARG A 89 -3.84 -13.52 -13.10
C ARG A 89 -2.42 -14.07 -12.98
N ALA A 90 -1.93 -14.20 -11.76
CA ALA A 90 -0.64 -14.83 -11.47
C ALA A 90 -0.84 -16.01 -10.51
N ASP A 91 -0.59 -15.82 -9.22
CA ASP A 91 -0.78 -16.84 -8.19
C ASP A 91 -2.25 -16.96 -7.72
N ASP A 92 -3.12 -16.03 -8.12
CA ASP A 92 -4.55 -16.06 -7.76
C ASP A 92 -5.24 -17.35 -8.25
N GLY A 93 -5.92 -18.04 -7.32
CA GLY A 93 -6.59 -19.30 -7.56
C GLY A 93 -5.65 -20.41 -8.07
N GLY A 94 -6.18 -21.27 -8.93
CA GLY A 94 -5.49 -22.49 -9.38
C GLY A 94 -6.08 -23.75 -8.74
N ILE A 95 -5.61 -24.91 -9.20
CA ILE A 95 -6.06 -26.22 -8.72
C ILE A 95 -4.89 -26.85 -7.98
N LEU A 96 -5.02 -27.00 -6.67
CA LEU A 96 -4.01 -27.63 -5.84
C LEU A 96 -4.31 -29.14 -5.79
N ASP A 97 -3.43 -29.97 -6.35
CA ASP A 97 -3.66 -31.42 -6.41
C ASP A 97 -3.75 -32.03 -5.01
N GLY A 98 -4.87 -32.70 -4.71
CA GLY A 98 -5.15 -33.27 -3.38
C GLY A 98 -5.69 -32.27 -2.36
N TRP A 99 -6.17 -31.10 -2.81
CA TRP A 99 -6.72 -30.05 -1.97
C TRP A 99 -8.01 -29.46 -2.55
N LYS A 100 -9.01 -29.30 -1.68
CA LYS A 100 -10.30 -28.73 -2.04
C LYS A 100 -10.49 -27.35 -1.42
N LEU A 101 -10.71 -26.34 -2.26
CA LEU A 101 -11.04 -24.98 -1.82
C LEU A 101 -12.40 -24.99 -1.08
N GLN A 102 -12.42 -24.45 0.14
CA GLN A 102 -13.60 -24.35 1.00
C GLN A 102 -14.24 -22.96 1.00
N GLY A 103 -13.43 -21.92 0.79
CA GLY A 103 -13.92 -20.55 0.71
C GLY A 103 -12.79 -19.55 0.53
N VAL A 104 -13.18 -18.31 0.26
CA VAL A 104 -12.27 -17.19 -0.06
C VAL A 104 -12.71 -15.94 0.68
N LEU A 105 -11.75 -15.28 1.33
CA LEU A 105 -11.91 -13.93 1.86
C LEU A 105 -11.04 -12.98 1.04
N LEU A 106 -11.65 -11.97 0.44
CA LEU A 106 -10.97 -10.98 -0.40
C LEU A 106 -11.03 -9.61 0.27
N ILE A 107 -9.87 -9.00 0.49
CA ILE A 107 -9.75 -7.62 0.95
C ILE A 107 -9.31 -6.78 -0.25
N LEU A 108 -10.12 -5.80 -0.62
CA LEU A 108 -9.96 -4.98 -1.82
C LEU A 108 -9.83 -3.51 -1.44
N ARG A 109 -8.78 -2.83 -1.92
CA ARG A 109 -8.76 -1.36 -1.98
C ARG A 109 -9.62 -0.90 -3.14
N HIS A 110 -10.40 0.16 -2.96
CA HIS A 110 -11.11 0.79 -4.07
C HIS A 110 -10.20 1.12 -5.28
N GLY A 111 -10.83 1.25 -6.46
CA GLY A 111 -10.16 1.66 -7.70
C GLY A 111 -9.69 3.11 -7.70
N ASP A 112 -9.22 3.55 -8.87
CA ASP A 112 -8.83 4.94 -9.13
C ASP A 112 -9.99 5.92 -8.84
N ARG A 113 -9.65 7.14 -8.45
CA ARG A 113 -10.60 8.17 -8.04
C ARG A 113 -10.02 9.57 -8.20
N GLY A 114 -10.89 10.58 -8.12
CA GLY A 114 -10.47 11.96 -7.89
C GLY A 114 -9.79 12.16 -6.52
N PRO A 115 -9.16 13.33 -6.31
CA PRO A 115 -8.42 13.63 -5.09
C PRO A 115 -9.38 13.89 -3.93
N MET A 116 -8.89 13.74 -2.70
CA MET A 116 -9.67 14.01 -1.48
C MET A 116 -9.85 15.50 -1.22
N SER A 117 -8.84 16.30 -1.55
CA SER A 117 -8.90 17.76 -1.46
C SER A 117 -9.44 18.35 -2.76
N HIS A 118 -10.12 19.49 -2.67
CA HIS A 118 -10.55 20.23 -3.85
C HIS A 118 -9.32 20.63 -4.68
N VAL A 119 -9.38 20.38 -5.98
CA VAL A 119 -8.34 20.77 -6.93
C VAL A 119 -8.85 21.85 -7.86
N ARG A 120 -7.95 22.71 -8.31
CA ARG A 120 -8.20 23.68 -9.37
C ARG A 120 -8.60 22.94 -10.66
N PRO A 121 -9.32 23.60 -11.58
CA PRO A 121 -9.72 22.99 -12.85
C PRO A 121 -8.51 22.43 -13.62
N ILE A 122 -8.57 21.15 -13.97
CA ILE A 122 -7.57 20.48 -14.81
C ILE A 122 -8.11 20.50 -16.24
N PRO A 123 -7.47 21.19 -17.20
CA PRO A 123 -8.06 21.51 -18.50
C PRO A 123 -8.47 20.30 -19.35
N ARG A 124 -7.89 19.12 -19.10
CA ARG A 124 -8.14 17.88 -19.85
C ARG A 124 -7.94 16.65 -18.97
N LEU A 125 -8.96 16.28 -18.19
CA LEU A 125 -8.96 15.02 -17.44
C LEU A 125 -9.67 13.93 -18.25
N ASN A 126 -8.94 12.87 -18.63
CA ASN A 126 -9.51 11.74 -19.36
C ASN A 126 -10.04 10.65 -18.42
N CYS A 127 -11.30 10.76 -18.00
CA CYS A 127 -11.98 9.73 -17.20
C CYS A 127 -12.48 8.54 -18.04
N GLY A 128 -12.26 8.55 -19.36
CA GLY A 128 -12.69 7.50 -20.27
C GLY A 128 -11.72 6.32 -20.29
N ILE A 129 -12.27 5.11 -20.36
CA ILE A 129 -11.47 3.90 -20.61
C ILE A 129 -11.28 3.79 -22.13
N THR A 130 -10.12 4.18 -22.65
CA THR A 130 -9.76 3.93 -24.05
C THR A 130 -9.14 2.55 -24.19
N GLY A 131 -9.88 1.58 -24.76
CA GLY A 131 -9.27 0.51 -25.54
C GLY A 131 -8.93 -0.83 -24.89
N ASP A 132 -9.41 -1.18 -23.69
CA ASP A 132 -9.26 -2.56 -23.18
C ASP A 132 -10.24 -2.87 -22.06
N ASN A 133 -11.52 -3.07 -22.38
CA ASN A 133 -12.48 -3.56 -21.40
C ASN A 133 -12.08 -4.98 -21.00
N LEU A 134 -11.68 -5.20 -19.74
CA LEU A 134 -11.51 -6.56 -19.19
C LEU A 134 -12.78 -7.40 -19.39
N VAL A 135 -13.95 -6.75 -19.46
CA VAL A 135 -15.24 -7.37 -19.79
C VAL A 135 -15.25 -7.96 -21.22
N ASN A 136 -14.56 -7.35 -22.18
CA ASN A 136 -14.49 -7.80 -23.59
C ASN A 136 -13.30 -8.70 -23.91
N LYS A 137 -12.36 -8.90 -22.97
CA LYS A 137 -11.26 -9.87 -23.12
C LYS A 137 -11.68 -11.32 -22.91
N ASN A 138 -12.89 -11.55 -22.42
CA ASN A 138 -13.51 -12.87 -22.44
C ASN A 138 -14.14 -13.12 -23.82
N PRO A 139 -13.72 -14.16 -24.56
CA PRO A 139 -14.34 -14.48 -25.84
C PRO A 139 -15.83 -14.80 -25.64
N PRO A 140 -16.71 -14.50 -26.60
CA PRO A 140 -18.15 -14.77 -26.52
C PRO A 140 -18.52 -16.25 -26.32
N ASN A 141 -17.54 -17.16 -26.35
CA ASN A 141 -17.70 -18.61 -26.16
C ASN A 141 -16.98 -19.18 -24.91
N SER A 142 -16.38 -18.37 -24.04
CA SER A 142 -16.01 -18.86 -22.71
C SER A 142 -17.26 -18.89 -21.84
N THR A 143 -17.57 -20.04 -21.25
CA THR A 143 -18.68 -20.21 -20.29
C THR A 143 -18.80 -18.97 -19.38
N PRO A 144 -19.95 -18.31 -19.33
CA PRO A 144 -20.08 -17.11 -18.52
C PRO A 144 -19.86 -17.52 -17.06
N TYR A 145 -18.86 -16.95 -16.40
CA TYR A 145 -18.55 -17.13 -14.98
C TYR A 145 -19.77 -16.90 -14.05
N SER A 146 -20.90 -16.43 -14.60
CA SER A 146 -22.28 -16.38 -14.09
C SER A 146 -22.85 -17.64 -13.40
N GLN A 147 -22.07 -18.70 -13.18
CA GLN A 147 -22.52 -19.90 -12.48
C GLN A 147 -21.70 -20.24 -11.23
N LEU A 148 -20.73 -19.41 -10.80
CA LEU A 148 -19.81 -19.83 -9.74
C LEU A 148 -20.35 -19.67 -8.31
N LEU A 149 -21.19 -18.67 -8.02
CA LEU A 149 -21.62 -18.35 -6.66
C LEU A 149 -23.09 -17.95 -6.61
N ASN A 150 -23.77 -18.36 -5.54
CA ASN A 150 -25.12 -17.91 -5.22
C ASN A 150 -25.12 -16.72 -4.25
N SER A 151 -26.17 -15.90 -4.23
CA SER A 151 -26.21 -14.72 -3.35
C SER A 151 -26.12 -15.07 -1.86
N ASP A 152 -26.61 -16.24 -1.46
CA ASP A 152 -26.53 -16.74 -0.08
C ASP A 152 -25.14 -17.28 0.29
N GLU A 153 -24.25 -17.49 -0.68
CA GLU A 153 -22.86 -17.91 -0.48
C GLU A 153 -21.90 -16.70 -0.39
N VAL A 154 -22.40 -15.49 -0.67
CA VAL A 154 -21.61 -14.26 -0.76
C VAL A 154 -22.00 -13.27 0.34
N VAL A 155 -21.01 -12.78 1.08
CA VAL A 155 -21.18 -11.65 2.01
C VAL A 155 -20.22 -10.53 1.63
N VAL A 156 -20.74 -9.31 1.54
CA VAL A 156 -19.94 -8.13 1.18
C VAL A 156 -19.94 -7.16 2.36
N TYR A 157 -18.77 -6.71 2.75
CA TYR A 157 -18.55 -5.64 3.70
C TYR A 157 -17.92 -4.46 2.96
N THR A 158 -18.52 -3.28 3.09
CA THR A 158 -18.01 -2.04 2.49
C THR A 158 -17.89 -0.98 3.56
N THR A 159 -16.91 -0.07 3.45
CA THR A 159 -16.97 1.14 4.28
C THR A 159 -18.10 2.05 3.80
N ARG A 160 -18.54 3.01 4.62
CA ARG A 160 -19.58 4.00 4.26
C ARG A 160 -19.29 4.85 3.02
N VAL A 161 -18.10 4.76 2.46
CA VAL A 161 -17.62 5.65 1.40
C VAL A 161 -18.06 5.12 0.03
N ARG A 162 -18.70 5.97 -0.79
CA ARG A 162 -19.26 5.57 -2.09
C ARG A 162 -18.29 4.81 -3.00
N ARG A 163 -17.03 5.23 -3.08
CA ARG A 163 -16.01 4.60 -3.94
C ARG A 163 -15.69 3.16 -3.55
N THR A 164 -15.77 2.79 -2.27
CA THR A 164 -15.51 1.42 -1.83
C THR A 164 -16.69 0.52 -2.18
N PHE A 165 -17.92 1.02 -1.97
CA PHE A 165 -19.14 0.35 -2.42
C PHE A 165 -19.18 0.15 -3.95
N GLN A 166 -18.97 1.21 -4.73
CA GLN A 166 -18.92 1.13 -6.20
C GLN A 166 -17.85 0.16 -6.70
N SER A 167 -16.66 0.16 -6.07
CA SER A 167 -15.59 -0.80 -6.42
C SER A 167 -15.98 -2.24 -6.10
N ALA A 168 -16.69 -2.47 -4.98
CA ALA A 168 -17.19 -3.80 -4.62
C ALA A 168 -18.19 -4.33 -5.67
N LEU A 169 -19.14 -3.48 -6.08
CA LEU A 169 -20.12 -3.84 -7.10
C LEU A 169 -19.44 -4.04 -8.46
N ALA A 170 -18.52 -3.16 -8.86
CA ALA A 170 -17.78 -3.31 -10.11
C ALA A 170 -16.99 -4.62 -10.15
N PHE A 171 -16.37 -5.02 -9.03
CA PHE A 171 -15.69 -6.31 -8.91
C PHE A 171 -16.68 -7.48 -9.07
N LEU A 172 -17.81 -7.44 -8.38
CA LEU A 172 -18.80 -8.52 -8.39
C LEU A 172 -19.59 -8.63 -9.70
N TYR A 173 -19.62 -7.56 -10.52
CA TYR A 173 -20.32 -7.53 -11.80
C TYR A 173 -19.97 -8.69 -12.74
N THR A 174 -18.73 -9.18 -12.66
CA THR A 174 -18.27 -10.31 -13.49
C THR A 174 -18.54 -11.69 -12.88
N PHE A 175 -18.93 -11.77 -11.61
CA PHE A 175 -19.07 -13.03 -10.85
C PHE A 175 -20.52 -13.35 -10.45
N LEU A 176 -21.42 -12.35 -10.43
CA LEU A 176 -22.81 -12.52 -10.01
C LEU A 176 -23.80 -12.22 -11.15
N PRO A 177 -24.73 -13.15 -11.47
CA PRO A 177 -25.85 -12.91 -12.37
C PRO A 177 -26.69 -11.69 -12.00
N THR A 178 -27.24 -10.98 -13.00
CA THR A 178 -27.99 -9.73 -12.80
C THR A 178 -29.25 -9.88 -11.93
N ASP A 179 -29.90 -11.05 -11.97
CA ASP A 179 -31.07 -11.41 -11.17
C ASP A 179 -30.73 -11.64 -9.68
N LYS A 180 -29.46 -11.85 -9.34
CA LYS A 180 -28.99 -12.17 -7.99
C LYS A 180 -28.57 -10.96 -7.15
N TRP A 181 -28.52 -9.76 -7.74
CA TRP A 181 -28.01 -8.55 -7.09
C TRP A 181 -28.86 -8.04 -5.94
N LEU A 182 -30.19 -8.09 -6.09
CA LEU A 182 -31.11 -7.60 -5.05
C LEU A 182 -31.07 -8.47 -3.77
N ALA A 183 -30.62 -9.71 -3.89
CA ALA A 183 -30.49 -10.65 -2.77
C ALA A 183 -29.09 -10.65 -2.14
N LEU A 184 -28.16 -9.81 -2.63
CA LEU A 184 -26.79 -9.79 -2.14
C LEU A 184 -26.71 -9.21 -0.72
N ASN A 185 -26.06 -9.95 0.19
CA ASN A 185 -25.87 -9.50 1.56
C ASN A 185 -24.72 -8.49 1.65
N VAL A 186 -25.05 -7.20 1.50
CA VAL A 186 -24.10 -6.10 1.65
C VAL A 186 -24.25 -5.45 3.03
N LYS A 187 -23.15 -5.33 3.75
CA LYS A 187 -23.05 -4.77 5.09
C LYS A 187 -22.12 -3.57 5.10
N GLU A 188 -22.56 -2.50 5.75
CA GLU A 188 -21.72 -1.33 5.99
C GLU A 188 -20.80 -1.56 7.21
N SER A 189 -19.57 -1.07 7.11
CA SER A 189 -18.65 -0.89 8.22
C SER A 189 -18.40 0.60 8.44
N HIS A 190 -18.60 1.06 9.68
CA HIS A 190 -18.29 2.44 10.08
C HIS A 190 -16.78 2.68 10.28
N SER A 191 -15.95 1.65 10.17
CA SER A 191 -14.50 1.78 10.32
C SER A 191 -13.74 1.40 9.06
N ILE A 192 -12.79 2.26 8.69
CA ILE A 192 -11.80 2.03 7.62
C ILE A 192 -10.93 0.79 7.92
N ALA A 193 -10.71 0.48 9.20
CA ALA A 193 -9.91 -0.67 9.62
C ALA A 193 -10.73 -1.98 9.73
N PHE A 194 -12.06 -1.93 9.51
CA PHE A 194 -12.97 -3.06 9.80
C PHE A 194 -12.73 -3.65 11.21
N CYS A 195 -12.61 -2.77 12.21
CA CYS A 195 -12.36 -3.19 13.58
C CYS A 195 -13.58 -3.79 14.29
N PHE A 196 -14.79 -3.63 13.74
CA PHE A 196 -16.05 -4.14 14.30
C PHE A 196 -16.24 -3.74 15.77
N SER A 197 -16.08 -4.66 16.71
CA SER A 197 -16.18 -4.41 18.16
C SER A 197 -14.94 -3.76 18.77
N ASP A 198 -13.77 -3.87 18.13
CA ASP A 198 -12.46 -3.60 18.73
C ASP A 198 -11.82 -2.33 18.14
N CYS A 199 -12.57 -1.22 18.14
CA CYS A 199 -12.19 0.00 17.42
C CYS A 199 -11.45 1.05 18.26
N ALA A 200 -11.79 1.16 19.55
CA ALA A 200 -11.26 2.19 20.42
C ALA A 200 -9.86 1.81 20.92
N CYS A 201 -8.83 2.49 20.42
CA CYS A 201 -7.45 2.24 20.82
C CYS A 201 -6.61 3.53 20.85
N PRO A 202 -6.61 4.27 21.98
CA PRO A 202 -5.83 5.50 22.13
C PRO A 202 -4.33 5.33 21.86
N GLN A 203 -3.76 4.18 22.25
CA GLN A 203 -2.34 3.91 22.02
C GLN A 203 -1.99 3.83 20.53
N ALA A 204 -2.87 3.29 19.68
CA ALA A 204 -2.66 3.28 18.24
C ALA A 204 -2.61 4.71 17.67
N ASP A 205 -3.46 5.61 18.18
CA ASP A 205 -3.46 7.03 17.81
C ASP A 205 -2.19 7.75 18.29
N ALA A 206 -1.71 7.46 19.50
CA ALA A 206 -0.47 8.03 20.02
C ALA A 206 0.74 7.64 19.16
N LEU A 207 0.89 6.35 18.83
CA LEU A 207 1.96 5.84 17.98
C LEU A 207 1.91 6.45 16.57
N ARG A 208 0.70 6.57 16.00
CA ARG A 208 0.50 7.17 14.68
C ARG A 208 0.87 8.66 14.68
N LYS A 209 0.38 9.43 15.66
CA LYS A 209 0.73 10.85 15.81
C LYS A 209 2.24 11.06 15.94
N TRP A 210 2.92 10.14 16.61
CA TRP A 210 4.38 10.16 16.74
C TRP A 210 5.09 9.96 15.40
N LEU A 211 4.68 8.97 14.59
CA LEU A 211 5.23 8.74 13.24
C LEU A 211 5.00 9.96 12.34
N MET A 212 3.78 10.50 12.34
CA MET A 212 3.42 11.70 11.58
C MET A 212 4.27 12.91 11.98
N LYS A 213 4.54 13.10 13.29
CA LYS A 213 5.40 14.17 13.78
C LYS A 213 6.83 14.02 13.25
N MET A 214 7.38 12.82 13.23
CA MET A 214 8.71 12.57 12.66
C MET A 214 8.76 12.88 11.16
N GLN A 215 7.78 12.41 10.39
CA GLN A 215 7.69 12.68 8.95
C GLN A 215 7.60 14.18 8.67
N LYS A 216 6.78 14.91 9.44
CA LYS A 216 6.67 16.36 9.35
C LYS A 216 8.00 17.06 9.65
N GLN A 217 8.71 16.65 10.70
CA GLN A 217 10.02 17.20 11.02
C GLN A 217 11.05 16.94 9.91
N GLN A 218 11.01 15.77 9.27
CA GLN A 218 11.89 15.46 8.16
C GLN A 218 11.59 16.30 6.91
N LEU A 219 10.31 16.53 6.61
CA LEU A 219 9.89 17.43 5.53
C LEU A 219 10.41 18.85 5.76
N LEU A 220 10.25 19.38 6.98
CA LEU A 220 10.71 20.73 7.35
C LEU A 220 12.24 20.90 7.23
N LYS A 221 13.03 19.83 7.40
CA LYS A 221 14.47 19.85 7.18
C LYS A 221 14.85 19.92 5.69
N GLN A 222 13.94 19.54 4.80
CA GLN A 222 14.14 19.53 3.35
C GLN A 222 13.48 20.75 2.72
N THR A 223 14.16 21.90 2.78
CA THR A 223 13.64 23.18 2.28
C THR A 223 13.32 23.13 0.78
N ALA A 224 14.17 22.50 -0.03
CA ALA A 224 13.94 22.33 -1.46
C ALA A 224 12.65 21.54 -1.76
N ILE A 225 12.44 20.41 -1.06
CA ILE A 225 11.21 19.61 -1.21
C ILE A 225 9.99 20.36 -0.71
N THR A 226 10.12 21.10 0.40
CA THR A 226 9.03 21.94 0.91
C THR A 226 8.62 22.99 -0.13
N ASN A 227 9.58 23.66 -0.77
CA ASN A 227 9.29 24.62 -1.84
C ASN A 227 8.62 23.97 -3.05
N ILE A 228 9.08 22.78 -3.47
CA ILE A 228 8.44 21.99 -4.53
C ILE A 228 6.99 21.63 -4.15
N MET A 229 6.77 21.16 -2.92
CA MET A 229 5.45 20.83 -2.40
C MET A 229 4.52 22.06 -2.40
N GLN A 230 4.99 23.22 -1.94
CA GLN A 230 4.22 24.47 -1.98
C GLN A 230 3.91 24.89 -3.41
N TRP A 231 4.88 24.81 -4.33
CA TRP A 231 4.70 25.17 -5.73
C TRP A 231 3.66 24.29 -6.41
N ILE A 232 3.80 22.96 -6.32
CA ILE A 232 2.83 22.02 -6.90
C ILE A 232 1.48 22.19 -6.23
N GLY A 233 1.41 22.18 -4.90
CA GLY A 233 0.17 22.29 -4.16
C GLY A 233 -0.57 23.61 -4.45
N SER A 234 0.14 24.73 -4.60
CA SER A 234 -0.51 26.03 -4.91
C SER A 234 -1.15 26.06 -6.30
N ASN A 235 -0.59 25.29 -7.23
CA ASN A 235 -1.07 25.16 -8.61
C ASN A 235 -2.13 24.05 -8.77
N LEU A 236 -2.20 23.08 -7.85
CA LEU A 236 -3.15 21.98 -7.91
C LEU A 236 -4.32 22.11 -6.94
N LEU A 237 -4.06 22.44 -5.68
CA LEU A 237 -5.05 22.46 -4.61
C LEU A 237 -5.83 23.78 -4.61
N GLN A 238 -7.13 23.68 -4.33
CA GLN A 238 -8.05 24.78 -4.11
C GLN A 238 -8.38 24.86 -2.62
N TYR A 239 -8.48 26.07 -2.07
CA TYR A 239 -8.80 26.33 -0.66
C TYR A 239 -7.86 25.66 0.36
N THR A 240 -6.71 26.28 0.61
CA THR A 240 -5.72 25.82 1.59
C THR A 240 -5.60 26.81 2.76
N PRO A 241 -6.58 26.90 3.68
CA PRO A 241 -6.61 27.94 4.72
C PRO A 241 -5.43 27.86 5.70
N ASN A 242 -4.95 26.64 5.98
CA ASN A 242 -3.80 26.38 6.85
C ASN A 242 -2.46 26.27 6.10
N GLY A 243 -2.46 26.61 4.81
CA GLY A 243 -1.35 26.33 3.89
C GLY A 243 -1.17 24.84 3.60
N ILE A 244 -0.25 24.53 2.69
CA ILE A 244 0.04 23.15 2.26
C ILE A 244 1.10 22.60 3.23
N THR A 245 0.75 21.65 4.08
CA THR A 245 1.71 21.13 5.09
C THR A 245 1.93 19.63 5.04
N ASP A 246 1.13 18.92 4.26
CA ASP A 246 1.23 17.48 4.06
C ASP A 246 1.59 17.15 2.61
N ALA A 247 2.72 16.49 2.42
CA ALA A 247 3.16 16.06 1.10
C ALA A 247 2.22 14.98 0.51
N ASN A 248 1.54 14.19 1.34
CA ASN A 248 0.61 13.17 0.87
C ASN A 248 -0.65 13.77 0.23
N GLU A 249 -1.11 14.92 0.74
CA GLU A 249 -2.23 15.66 0.15
C GLU A 249 -1.89 16.10 -1.29
N VAL A 250 -0.70 16.66 -1.49
CA VAL A 250 -0.22 17.07 -2.81
C VAL A 250 -0.02 15.85 -3.72
N VAL A 251 0.49 14.73 -3.17
CA VAL A 251 0.62 13.47 -3.93
C VAL A 251 -0.74 12.93 -4.38
N ASP A 252 -1.78 12.98 -3.54
CA ASP A 252 -3.14 12.55 -3.92
C ASP A 252 -3.68 13.39 -5.10
N ALA A 253 -3.44 14.70 -5.10
CA ALA A 253 -3.75 15.57 -6.24
C ALA A 253 -2.91 15.25 -7.49
N ILE A 254 -1.61 14.98 -7.34
CA ILE A 254 -0.72 14.55 -8.44
C ILE A 254 -1.25 13.27 -9.10
N LEU A 255 -1.72 12.28 -8.31
CA LEU A 255 -2.24 11.02 -8.84
C LEU A 255 -3.43 11.24 -9.78
N THR A 256 -4.28 12.25 -9.51
CA THR A 256 -5.42 12.58 -10.39
C THR A 256 -4.95 12.93 -11.80
N ILE A 257 -3.86 13.68 -11.94
CA ILE A 257 -3.30 14.05 -13.25
C ILE A 257 -2.55 12.87 -13.87
N MET A 258 -1.68 12.22 -13.08
CA MET A 258 -0.77 11.18 -13.54
C MET A 258 -1.49 9.89 -13.97
N CYS A 259 -2.56 9.49 -13.26
CA CYS A 259 -3.31 8.28 -13.59
C CYS A 259 -4.20 8.46 -14.83
N HIS A 260 -4.56 9.70 -15.16
CA HIS A 260 -5.42 10.05 -16.29
C HIS A 260 -4.63 10.62 -17.49
N ASP A 261 -3.31 10.44 -17.50
CA ASP A 261 -2.40 10.91 -18.56
C ASP A 261 -2.62 12.38 -18.97
N SER A 262 -2.98 13.21 -17.99
CA SER A 262 -3.32 14.60 -18.19
C SER A 262 -2.06 15.47 -18.18
N PRO A 263 -1.99 16.54 -18.99
CA PRO A 263 -0.85 17.44 -18.98
C PRO A 263 -0.74 18.17 -17.63
N TRP A 264 0.49 18.41 -17.18
CA TRP A 264 0.74 19.17 -15.95
C TRP A 264 0.23 20.61 -16.08
N PRO A 265 -0.51 21.14 -15.08
CA PRO A 265 -1.03 22.50 -15.12
C PRO A 265 0.06 23.57 -15.21
N CYS A 266 -0.27 24.65 -15.91
CA CYS A 266 0.55 25.85 -16.06
C CYS A 266 -0.18 27.09 -15.56
N ARG A 267 0.57 28.01 -14.95
CA ARG A 267 0.05 29.30 -14.53
C ARG A 267 0.55 30.39 -15.49
N ASP A 268 -0.34 30.84 -16.36
CA ASP A 268 -0.17 32.04 -17.18
C ASP A 268 -0.92 33.22 -16.56
N LEU A 269 -0.32 34.42 -16.59
CA LEU A 269 -0.94 35.65 -16.08
C LEU A 269 -1.94 36.29 -17.06
N ASN A 270 -2.16 35.70 -18.25
CA ASN A 270 -2.95 36.31 -19.31
C ASN A 270 -4.26 35.58 -19.60
N ILE A 271 -5.07 35.36 -18.57
CA ILE A 271 -6.52 35.35 -18.75
C ILE A 271 -7.05 36.53 -17.94
N THR A 272 -7.14 37.67 -18.62
CA THR A 272 -8.16 38.65 -18.26
C THR A 272 -9.49 37.93 -18.47
N ASP A 273 -10.25 37.75 -17.38
CA ASP A 273 -11.66 37.38 -17.45
C ASP A 273 -12.41 38.47 -18.22
N ASN A 274 -12.43 38.34 -19.54
CA ASN A 274 -13.27 39.06 -20.47
C ASN A 274 -13.82 38.04 -21.48
N SER A 275 -14.50 37.03 -20.96
CA SER A 275 -15.49 36.27 -21.72
C SER A 275 -16.73 36.11 -20.86
N ALA A 276 -17.50 37.20 -20.80
CA ALA A 276 -18.95 37.11 -20.73
C ALA A 276 -19.44 36.35 -21.99
N ALA A 277 -19.36 35.02 -21.95
CA ALA A 277 -20.05 34.17 -22.90
C ALA A 277 -21.44 33.89 -22.33
N SER A 278 -22.37 34.73 -22.73
CA SER A 278 -23.80 34.48 -22.67
C SER A 278 -24.13 33.16 -23.36
N THR A 279 -24.65 32.20 -22.60
CA THR A 279 -25.70 31.30 -23.08
C THR A 279 -26.79 31.20 -22.02
N LYS A 280 -27.92 31.83 -22.34
CA LYS A 280 -29.22 31.59 -21.70
C LYS A 280 -29.67 30.15 -21.97
N ALA A 281 -30.49 29.63 -21.04
CA ALA A 281 -31.30 28.41 -21.08
C ALA A 281 -30.53 27.09 -20.87
N ASN A 282 -30.85 26.20 -19.93
CA ASN A 282 -32.05 26.01 -19.13
C ASN A 282 -31.69 25.70 -17.67
N ASP A 283 -32.47 26.32 -16.79
CA ASP A 283 -32.70 25.90 -15.42
C ASP A 283 -33.32 24.49 -15.47
N PHE A 284 -32.49 23.46 -15.24
CA PHE A 284 -32.95 22.14 -14.88
C PHE A 284 -32.26 21.78 -13.57
N GLU A 285 -32.98 22.08 -12.50
CA GLU A 285 -32.90 21.57 -11.15
C GLU A 285 -31.92 20.39 -10.97
N LEU A 286 -30.65 20.70 -10.69
CA LEU A 286 -29.68 19.77 -10.09
C LEU A 286 -29.89 19.77 -8.57
N ASN A 287 -31.09 19.38 -8.16
CA ASN A 287 -31.28 18.81 -6.83
C ASN A 287 -30.69 17.39 -6.84
N GLU A 288 -29.90 17.10 -5.79
CA GLU A 288 -29.14 15.86 -5.55
C GLU A 288 -27.80 15.66 -6.27
N VAL A 289 -26.87 16.60 -6.08
CA VAL A 289 -25.50 16.17 -5.76
C VAL A 289 -25.33 16.27 -4.25
N ILE A 290 -25.74 15.20 -3.55
CA ILE A 290 -25.39 15.00 -2.14
C ILE A 290 -23.86 14.91 -2.08
N ASN A 291 -23.21 16.04 -1.84
CA ASN A 291 -21.81 16.15 -1.51
C ASN A 291 -21.70 16.07 0.02
N ILE A 292 -21.67 14.84 0.54
CA ILE A 292 -21.44 14.55 1.96
C ILE A 292 -20.28 13.55 2.00
N ASP A 293 -19.07 14.02 1.69
CA ASP A 293 -17.82 13.30 1.93
C ASP A 293 -16.92 14.10 2.89
N GLN A 294 -17.53 14.87 3.80
CA GLN A 294 -16.87 15.37 5.01
C GLN A 294 -17.52 14.69 6.21
N ASP A 295 -16.94 13.58 6.65
CA ASP A 295 -17.19 13.07 7.99
C ASP A 295 -15.86 12.98 8.76
N ASP A 296 -15.69 13.98 9.64
CA ASP A 296 -15.05 13.93 10.94
C ASP A 296 -13.95 12.88 11.17
N LEU A 297 -12.71 13.30 10.91
CA LEU A 297 -11.59 12.92 11.76
C LEU A 297 -11.68 13.78 13.03
N GLY A 298 -12.15 13.21 14.14
CA GLY A 298 -12.25 13.89 15.42
C GLY A 298 -10.92 14.52 15.86
N ILE A 299 -10.76 15.81 15.59
CA ILE A 299 -9.78 16.70 16.22
C ILE A 299 -10.60 17.75 16.95
N ALA A 300 -10.68 17.62 18.28
CA ALA A 300 -11.16 18.70 19.12
C ALA A 300 -10.19 19.89 19.00
N SER A 301 -10.66 20.97 18.39
CA SER A 301 -10.03 22.29 18.52
C SER A 301 -11.08 23.29 18.97
N ASN A 302 -10.99 23.69 20.25
CA ASN A 302 -11.66 24.86 20.75
C ASN A 302 -11.15 26.08 19.98
N ALA A 303 -11.96 26.62 19.08
CA ALA A 303 -11.74 27.93 18.48
C ALA A 303 -12.35 28.98 19.41
N LEU A 304 -11.49 29.73 20.10
CA LEU A 304 -11.81 31.04 20.63
C LEU A 304 -11.41 32.06 19.57
N ASP A 305 -12.38 32.84 19.12
CA ASP A 305 -12.20 33.95 18.19
C ASP A 305 -11.26 35.01 18.78
N MET A 306 -10.23 35.35 18.03
CA MET A 306 -9.57 36.65 18.13
C MET A 306 -9.32 37.17 16.72
N GLU A 307 -10.23 38.03 16.25
CA GLU A 307 -9.95 38.93 15.14
C GLU A 307 -8.74 39.78 15.47
N MET A 308 -7.71 39.72 14.62
CA MET A 308 -6.70 40.76 14.60
C MET A 308 -6.32 41.08 13.16
N ASN A 309 -6.79 42.24 12.72
CA ASN A 309 -6.36 42.96 11.53
C ASN A 309 -4.84 42.93 11.38
N ARG A 310 -4.35 42.37 10.27
CA ARG A 310 -3.00 42.66 9.78
C ARG A 310 -2.99 42.79 8.27
N ASN A 311 -3.09 44.04 7.84
CA ASN A 311 -2.50 44.49 6.59
C ASN A 311 -1.02 44.09 6.60
N ARG A 312 -0.65 43.12 5.77
CA ARG A 312 0.74 42.86 5.44
C ARG A 312 0.84 42.74 3.93
N ASP A 313 1.19 43.87 3.34
CA ASP A 313 1.87 43.94 2.06
C ASP A 313 2.96 42.87 2.03
N THR A 314 2.75 41.85 1.21
CA THR A 314 3.77 40.87 0.89
C THR A 314 3.77 40.77 -0.63
N THR A 315 4.76 41.42 -1.22
CA THR A 315 5.14 41.31 -2.63
C THR A 315 5.21 39.84 -3.05
N THR A 316 4.15 39.32 -3.66
CA THR A 316 4.15 38.00 -4.30
C THR A 316 4.84 38.15 -5.64
N ALA A 317 6.10 37.72 -5.74
CA ALA A 317 6.72 37.46 -7.03
C ALA A 317 5.86 36.42 -7.75
N SER A 318 5.15 36.83 -8.79
CA SER A 318 4.28 35.99 -9.59
C SER A 318 5.14 35.08 -10.48
N THR A 319 5.50 33.91 -9.98
CA THR A 319 6.16 32.88 -10.78
C THR A 319 5.17 32.34 -11.81
N THR A 320 5.30 32.78 -13.05
CA THR A 320 4.69 32.15 -14.24
C THR A 320 5.44 30.87 -14.56
N GLY A 321 4.73 29.78 -14.84
CA GLY A 321 5.37 28.50 -15.18
C GLY A 321 4.46 27.29 -15.05
N CYS A 322 4.90 26.19 -15.63
CA CYS A 322 4.24 24.88 -15.53
C CYS A 322 4.81 24.06 -14.37
N ILE A 323 4.01 23.15 -13.84
CA ILE A 323 4.54 22.06 -13.01
C ILE A 323 5.42 21.18 -13.90
N GLU A 324 6.66 20.96 -13.49
CA GLU A 324 7.60 20.12 -14.23
C GLU A 324 7.57 18.68 -13.73
N SER A 325 7.78 17.74 -14.66
CA SER A 325 7.96 16.32 -14.38
C SER A 325 9.07 16.03 -13.37
N SER A 326 10.15 16.83 -13.38
CA SER A 326 11.28 16.76 -12.45
C SER A 326 10.84 17.06 -11.00
N GLN A 327 10.03 18.10 -10.82
CA GLN A 327 9.47 18.52 -9.53
C GLN A 327 8.53 17.43 -8.97
N VAL A 328 7.67 16.88 -9.82
CA VAL A 328 6.78 15.76 -9.45
C VAL A 328 7.60 14.54 -9.04
N ALA A 329 8.60 14.16 -9.84
CA ALA A 329 9.46 13.02 -9.54
C ALA A 329 10.21 13.19 -8.21
N ALA A 330 10.71 14.41 -7.92
CA ALA A 330 11.39 14.74 -6.68
C ALA A 330 10.47 14.60 -5.45
N LEU A 331 9.26 15.16 -5.50
CA LEU A 331 8.29 15.06 -4.42
C LEU A 331 7.83 13.61 -4.20
N MET A 332 7.51 12.90 -5.28
CA MET A 332 7.11 11.48 -5.23
C MET A 332 8.23 10.59 -4.68
N SER A 333 9.49 10.88 -5.02
CA SER A 333 10.66 10.19 -4.48
C SER A 333 10.81 10.42 -2.98
N PHE A 334 10.65 11.67 -2.54
CA PHE A 334 10.70 12.01 -1.12
C PHE A 334 9.61 11.29 -0.31
N VAL A 335 8.35 11.36 -0.75
CA VAL A 335 7.23 10.67 -0.07
C VAL A 335 7.42 9.16 -0.09
N THR A 336 7.94 8.60 -1.20
CA THR A 336 8.27 7.16 -1.27
C THR A 336 9.36 6.81 -0.27
N MET A 337 10.42 7.61 -0.16
CA MET A 337 11.47 7.39 0.83
C MET A 337 10.91 7.44 2.27
N GLN A 338 10.03 8.39 2.59
CA GLN A 338 9.36 8.44 3.90
C GLN A 338 8.52 7.18 4.15
N SER A 339 7.76 6.71 3.16
CA SER A 339 6.94 5.49 3.28
C SER A 339 7.80 4.23 3.48
N ILE A 340 8.99 4.15 2.89
CA ILE A 340 9.94 3.04 3.13
C ILE A 340 10.48 3.09 4.57
N GLN A 341 10.82 4.29 5.06
CA GLN A 341 11.30 4.47 6.43
C GLN A 341 10.21 4.12 7.45
N GLU A 342 8.97 4.54 7.20
CA GLU A 342 7.82 4.20 8.03
C GLU A 342 7.59 2.70 8.09
N ALA A 343 7.54 2.01 6.94
CA ALA A 343 7.30 0.57 6.87
C ALA A 343 8.34 -0.26 7.66
N ARG A 344 9.56 0.26 7.81
CA ARG A 344 10.65 -0.38 8.58
C ARG A 344 10.61 -0.04 10.07
N HIS A 345 9.84 0.95 10.48
CA HIS A 345 9.79 1.38 11.86
C HIS A 345 8.98 0.40 12.72
N LEU A 346 9.47 0.06 13.92
CA LEU A 346 8.79 -0.89 14.81
C LEU A 346 7.32 -0.50 15.10
N ASN A 347 7.08 0.80 15.27
CA ASN A 347 5.73 1.32 15.51
C ASN A 347 4.76 1.08 14.35
N TYR A 348 5.22 0.92 13.11
CA TYR A 348 4.33 0.61 11.99
C TYR A 348 3.64 -0.75 12.19
N LYS A 349 4.43 -1.77 12.54
CA LYS A 349 3.89 -3.10 12.89
C LYS A 349 2.97 -3.05 14.12
N ARG A 350 3.36 -2.30 15.16
CA ARG A 350 2.53 -2.12 16.37
C ARG A 350 1.18 -1.46 16.06
N ILE A 351 1.17 -0.41 15.24
CA ILE A 351 -0.08 0.24 14.78
C ILE A 351 -0.91 -0.76 13.97
N GLY A 352 -0.28 -1.54 13.10
CA GLY A 352 -0.94 -2.61 12.35
C GLY A 352 -1.66 -3.61 13.26
N LEU A 353 -0.97 -4.16 14.25
CA LEU A 353 -1.55 -5.08 15.24
C LEU A 353 -2.72 -4.45 16.00
N LEU A 354 -2.57 -3.22 16.48
CA LEU A 354 -3.65 -2.55 17.22
C LEU A 354 -4.86 -2.22 16.34
N ARG A 355 -4.66 -1.84 15.07
CA ARG A 355 -5.76 -1.44 14.19
C ARG A 355 -6.43 -2.62 13.48
N ALA A 356 -5.70 -3.70 13.20
CA ALA A 356 -6.21 -4.87 12.47
C ALA A 356 -6.84 -5.94 13.37
N TYR A 357 -6.70 -5.87 14.70
CA TYR A 357 -7.16 -6.93 15.62
C TYR A 357 -8.60 -7.38 15.38
N GLY A 358 -9.55 -6.45 15.36
CA GLY A 358 -10.95 -6.76 15.10
C GLY A 358 -11.19 -7.39 13.72
N MET A 359 -10.50 -6.90 12.69
CA MET A 359 -10.59 -7.45 11.34
C MET A 359 -10.04 -8.88 11.27
N ILE A 360 -8.90 -9.16 11.90
CA ILE A 360 -8.29 -10.50 11.89
C ILE A 360 -9.17 -11.47 12.68
N ARG A 361 -9.74 -11.07 13.83
CA ARG A 361 -10.76 -11.87 14.54
C ARG A 361 -11.94 -12.22 13.65
N HIS A 362 -12.42 -11.26 12.89
CA HIS A 362 -13.54 -11.46 11.99
C HIS A 362 -13.18 -12.38 10.81
N ILE A 363 -11.98 -12.23 10.24
CA ILE A 363 -11.43 -13.15 9.23
C ILE A 363 -11.37 -14.59 9.77
N VAL A 364 -10.76 -14.79 10.94
CA VAL A 364 -10.63 -16.12 11.56
C VAL A 364 -12.01 -16.71 11.87
N SER A 365 -12.96 -15.91 12.34
CA SER A 365 -14.35 -16.36 12.54
C SER A 365 -14.99 -16.87 11.25
N TYR A 366 -14.80 -16.17 10.12
CA TYR A 366 -15.28 -16.65 8.83
C TYR A 366 -14.55 -17.89 8.33
N MET A 367 -13.23 -17.99 8.54
CA MET A 367 -12.48 -19.21 8.23
C MET A 367 -13.06 -20.41 8.99
N LEU A 368 -13.34 -20.26 10.28
CA LEU A 368 -13.95 -21.30 11.12
C LEU A 368 -15.37 -21.68 10.65
N ARG A 369 -16.18 -20.69 10.23
CA ARG A 369 -17.51 -20.94 9.64
C ARG A 369 -17.40 -21.72 8.32
N MET A 370 -16.47 -21.35 7.45
CA MET A 370 -16.24 -22.03 6.16
C MET A 370 -15.87 -23.51 6.35
N ILE A 371 -14.99 -23.82 7.32
CA ILE A 371 -14.59 -25.22 7.59
C ILE A 371 -15.66 -26.02 8.34
N SER A 372 -16.58 -25.34 9.03
CA SER A 372 -17.70 -25.96 9.74
C SER A 372 -18.91 -26.25 8.83
N GLY A 373 -18.80 -25.95 7.53
CA GLY A 373 -19.84 -26.22 6.54
C GLY A 373 -20.90 -25.13 6.39
N ASP A 374 -20.62 -23.89 6.84
CA ASP A 374 -21.46 -22.72 6.56
C ASP A 374 -21.64 -22.54 5.04
N ARG A 375 -22.79 -21.97 4.63
CA ARG A 375 -23.09 -21.70 3.22
C ARG A 375 -22.19 -20.62 2.64
N THR A 376 -21.68 -19.70 3.46
CA THR A 376 -20.80 -18.62 3.00
C THR A 376 -19.51 -19.19 2.41
N LYS A 377 -19.29 -18.99 1.11
CA LYS A 377 -18.08 -19.41 0.38
C LYS A 377 -17.20 -18.22 -0.02
N PHE A 378 -17.76 -17.01 -0.08
CA PHE A 378 -17.03 -15.83 -0.49
C PHE A 378 -17.34 -14.63 0.41
N VAL A 379 -16.30 -13.99 0.94
CA VAL A 379 -16.42 -12.78 1.74
C VAL A 379 -15.58 -11.67 1.13
N LEU A 380 -16.20 -10.56 0.76
CA LEU A 380 -15.52 -9.39 0.21
C LEU A 380 -15.47 -8.26 1.24
N TYR A 381 -14.29 -7.72 1.51
CA TYR A 381 -14.09 -6.49 2.29
C TYR A 381 -13.57 -5.40 1.35
N ALA A 382 -14.45 -4.48 0.93
CA ALA A 382 -14.08 -3.34 0.11
C ALA A 382 -13.76 -2.14 0.99
N GLY A 383 -12.48 -1.79 1.06
CA GLY A 383 -11.94 -0.78 1.94
C GLY A 383 -10.93 0.15 1.25
N HIS A 384 -9.93 0.54 2.03
CA HIS A 384 -8.97 1.59 1.69
C HIS A 384 -7.54 1.04 1.68
N ASP A 385 -6.58 1.89 1.32
CA ASP A 385 -5.16 1.61 1.51
C ASP A 385 -4.84 1.27 2.97
N TRP A 386 -5.34 2.06 3.93
CA TRP A 386 -5.09 1.79 5.35
C TRP A 386 -5.60 0.42 5.80
N THR A 387 -6.72 -0.06 5.24
CA THR A 387 -7.24 -1.40 5.55
C THR A 387 -6.17 -2.46 5.25
N LEU A 388 -5.58 -2.40 4.05
CA LEU A 388 -4.51 -3.34 3.68
C LEU A 388 -3.23 -3.05 4.44
N GLN A 389 -2.83 -1.78 4.64
CA GLN A 389 -1.61 -1.44 5.39
C GLN A 389 -1.63 -2.05 6.79
N TYR A 390 -2.74 -1.90 7.54
CA TYR A 390 -2.86 -2.44 8.88
C TYR A 390 -2.79 -3.96 8.88
N LEU A 391 -3.50 -4.61 7.94
CA LEU A 391 -3.55 -6.06 7.84
C LEU A 391 -2.19 -6.65 7.43
N THR A 392 -1.53 -6.08 6.41
CA THR A 392 -0.20 -6.54 5.97
C THR A 392 0.85 -6.30 7.04
N ALA A 393 0.79 -5.17 7.75
CA ALA A 393 1.69 -4.89 8.87
C ALA A 393 1.49 -5.87 10.03
N ALA A 394 0.24 -6.19 10.38
CA ALA A 394 -0.08 -7.13 11.45
C ALA A 394 0.37 -8.56 11.14
N PHE A 395 0.20 -9.01 9.88
CA PHE A 395 0.67 -10.32 9.44
C PHE A 395 2.18 -10.42 9.19
N GLY A 396 2.91 -9.30 9.20
CA GLY A 396 4.35 -9.28 8.90
C GLY A 396 4.67 -9.42 7.40
N ILE A 397 3.67 -9.26 6.52
CA ILE A 397 3.87 -9.32 5.07
C ILE A 397 4.80 -8.16 4.67
N ARG A 398 5.90 -8.50 3.99
CA ARG A 398 6.94 -7.53 3.66
C ARG A 398 6.50 -6.69 2.47
N THR A 399 6.04 -5.48 2.74
CA THR A 399 5.82 -4.46 1.72
C THR A 399 7.05 -3.58 1.61
N ASP A 400 7.48 -3.25 0.38
CA ASP A 400 8.65 -2.37 0.18
C ASP A 400 8.44 -0.97 0.76
N ASN A 401 7.18 -0.53 0.87
CA ASN A 401 6.76 0.77 1.38
C ASN A 401 5.33 0.69 1.95
N THR A 402 4.83 1.78 2.54
CA THR A 402 3.44 1.85 3.06
C THR A 402 2.40 2.17 1.98
N PHE A 403 2.79 2.52 0.76
CA PHE A 403 1.84 2.83 -0.31
C PHE A 403 1.18 1.56 -0.86
N ILE A 404 -0.15 1.54 -0.86
CA ILE A 404 -0.95 0.47 -1.45
C ILE A 404 -1.55 1.00 -2.75
N ALA A 405 -1.33 0.33 -3.89
CA ALA A 405 -1.80 0.77 -5.21
C ALA A 405 -3.32 0.63 -5.36
N TYR A 406 -3.95 1.38 -6.29
CA TYR A 406 -5.41 1.29 -6.50
C TYR A 406 -5.80 -0.13 -6.92
N ALA A 407 -7.00 -0.58 -6.56
CA ALA A 407 -7.46 -1.95 -6.82
C ALA A 407 -6.53 -3.06 -6.28
N ALA A 408 -5.64 -2.74 -5.33
CA ALA A 408 -4.83 -3.75 -4.67
C ALA A 408 -5.73 -4.72 -3.90
N ARG A 409 -5.35 -6.00 -3.91
CA ARG A 409 -6.10 -7.09 -3.32
C ARG A 409 -5.22 -7.99 -2.46
N LEU A 410 -5.77 -8.41 -1.32
CA LEU A 410 -5.25 -9.48 -0.48
C LEU A 410 -6.32 -10.56 -0.40
N THR A 411 -6.00 -11.76 -0.88
CA THR A 411 -6.90 -12.90 -0.90
C THR A 411 -6.42 -13.93 0.12
N ILE A 412 -7.32 -14.39 0.99
CA ILE A 412 -7.10 -15.51 1.89
C ILE A 412 -7.99 -16.66 1.40
N GLU A 413 -7.37 -17.73 0.96
CA GLU A 413 -8.05 -18.90 0.41
C GLU A 413 -7.95 -20.05 1.42
N VAL A 414 -9.07 -20.69 1.74
CA VAL A 414 -9.14 -21.76 2.72
C VAL A 414 -9.28 -23.10 2.01
N TYR A 415 -8.44 -24.07 2.36
CA TYR A 415 -8.36 -25.38 1.74
C TYR A 415 -8.56 -26.50 2.76
N ARG A 416 -9.16 -27.60 2.30
CA ARG A 416 -9.23 -28.88 3.00
C ARG A 416 -8.34 -29.88 2.28
N SER A 417 -7.56 -30.65 3.01
CA SER A 417 -6.81 -31.77 2.43
C SER A 417 -7.77 -32.90 2.00
N ASP A 418 -7.47 -33.56 0.88
CA ASP A 418 -8.20 -34.78 0.50
C ASP A 418 -7.71 -36.01 1.26
N THR A 419 -6.46 -35.97 1.74
CA THR A 419 -5.80 -37.09 2.44
C THR A 419 -5.89 -36.99 3.95
N HIS A 420 -5.99 -35.77 4.48
CA HIS A 420 -6.09 -35.50 5.92
C HIS A 420 -7.38 -34.73 6.23
N THR A 421 -7.81 -34.75 7.49
CA THR A 421 -8.95 -33.95 7.95
C THR A 421 -8.60 -32.48 8.22
N ASP A 422 -7.33 -32.14 8.03
CA ASP A 422 -6.77 -30.84 8.39
C ASP A 422 -7.08 -29.76 7.35
N TYR A 423 -7.16 -28.53 7.84
CA TYR A 423 -7.46 -27.35 7.04
C TYR A 423 -6.27 -26.40 7.01
N TYR A 424 -6.11 -25.77 5.86
CA TYR A 424 -4.99 -24.88 5.59
C TYR A 424 -5.53 -23.61 4.94
N PHE A 425 -4.71 -22.57 4.93
CA PHE A 425 -5.00 -21.37 4.18
C PHE A 425 -3.76 -20.88 3.43
N ARG A 426 -4.03 -20.16 2.34
CA ARG A 426 -3.03 -19.47 1.52
C ARG A 426 -3.36 -18.00 1.48
N VAL A 427 -2.33 -17.16 1.47
CA VAL A 427 -2.50 -15.71 1.35
C VAL A 427 -1.82 -15.22 0.08
N VAL A 428 -2.58 -14.59 -0.81
CA VAL A 428 -2.13 -14.06 -2.09
C VAL A 428 -2.31 -12.55 -2.09
N TYR A 429 -1.22 -11.80 -2.28
CA TYR A 429 -1.24 -10.33 -2.36
C TYR A 429 -0.92 -9.89 -3.79
N ASN A 430 -1.86 -9.20 -4.44
CA ASN A 430 -1.74 -8.75 -5.84
C ASN A 430 -1.22 -9.84 -6.79
N GLY A 431 -1.76 -11.06 -6.64
CA GLY A 431 -1.39 -12.21 -7.46
C GLY A 431 -0.03 -12.83 -7.14
N ARG A 432 0.58 -12.54 -5.99
CA ARG A 432 1.77 -13.27 -5.50
C ARG A 432 1.44 -14.02 -4.23
N ASP A 433 1.83 -15.30 -4.16
CA ASP A 433 1.75 -16.06 -2.91
C ASP A 433 2.71 -15.46 -1.88
N VAL A 434 2.15 -14.93 -0.79
CA VAL A 434 2.89 -14.29 0.32
C VAL A 434 2.80 -15.11 1.61
N THR A 435 2.30 -16.34 1.56
CA THR A 435 2.06 -17.17 2.75
C THR A 435 3.33 -17.39 3.57
N GLN A 436 4.48 -17.62 2.92
CA GLN A 436 5.78 -17.77 3.58
C GLN A 436 6.36 -16.48 4.15
N GLN A 437 5.75 -15.32 3.87
CA GLN A 437 6.17 -14.04 4.47
C GLN A 437 5.47 -13.77 5.80
N ILE A 438 4.39 -14.50 6.10
CA ILE A 438 3.61 -14.30 7.32
C ILE A 438 4.37 -14.90 8.51
N ASP A 439 4.53 -14.14 9.58
CA ASP A 439 5.42 -14.50 10.71
C ASP A 439 5.08 -15.88 11.34
N PHE A 440 3.80 -16.23 11.40
CA PHE A 440 3.33 -17.52 11.95
C PHE A 440 3.24 -18.65 10.90
N CYS A 441 3.63 -18.38 9.65
CA CYS A 441 3.61 -19.33 8.53
C CYS A 441 5.00 -19.53 7.87
N GLU A 442 5.98 -18.67 8.18
CA GLU A 442 7.36 -18.77 7.68
C GLU A 442 8.15 -19.93 8.31
N GLY A 443 9.37 -20.17 7.82
CA GLY A 443 10.36 -21.04 8.47
C GLY A 443 10.00 -22.54 8.44
N GLY A 444 9.31 -23.00 7.40
CA GLY A 444 8.91 -24.40 7.25
C GLY A 444 7.61 -24.78 7.96
N LYS A 445 6.91 -23.79 8.55
CA LYS A 445 5.57 -23.98 9.14
C LYS A 445 4.46 -24.15 8.11
N SER A 446 4.70 -23.74 6.85
CA SER A 446 3.78 -23.96 5.74
C SER A 446 4.21 -25.13 4.86
N LEU A 447 3.21 -25.85 4.35
CA LEU A 447 3.38 -26.96 3.44
C LEU A 447 3.49 -26.47 1.99
N ARG A 448 4.56 -26.87 1.28
CA ARG A 448 4.76 -26.56 -0.13
C ARG A 448 4.04 -27.60 -1.01
N VAL A 449 3.09 -27.16 -1.82
CA VAL A 449 2.26 -28.02 -2.67
C VAL A 449 2.37 -27.67 -4.15
N THR A 450 1.97 -28.58 -5.03
CA THR A 450 1.91 -28.33 -6.49
C THR A 450 0.59 -27.63 -6.83
N ARG A 451 0.66 -26.54 -7.61
CA ARG A 451 -0.46 -25.65 -7.95
C ARG A 451 -1.02 -25.83 -9.35
N ASP A 452 -0.23 -26.38 -10.26
CA ASP A 452 -0.67 -26.63 -11.62
C ASP A 452 0.17 -27.71 -12.30
N SER A 453 -0.31 -28.13 -13.47
CA SER A 453 0.37 -29.11 -14.34
C SER A 453 1.72 -28.60 -14.87
N ARG A 454 2.04 -27.31 -14.71
CA ARG A 454 3.34 -26.74 -15.08
C ARG A 454 4.36 -26.88 -13.95
N GLY A 455 3.96 -27.44 -12.81
CA GLY A 455 4.82 -27.66 -11.66
C GLY A 455 5.02 -26.42 -10.79
N ASN A 456 4.23 -25.35 -10.99
CA ASN A 456 4.27 -24.20 -10.10
C ASN A 456 3.89 -24.62 -8.68
N LYS A 457 4.45 -23.94 -7.70
CA LYS A 457 4.29 -24.30 -6.29
C LYS A 457 3.53 -23.22 -5.53
N ALA A 458 2.78 -23.65 -4.52
CA ALA A 458 2.08 -22.79 -3.58
C ALA A 458 2.41 -23.21 -2.15
N ASP A 459 2.24 -22.28 -1.21
CA ASP A 459 2.42 -22.53 0.21
C ASP A 459 1.08 -22.54 0.95
N LEU A 460 0.88 -23.55 1.79
CA LEU A 460 -0.32 -23.74 2.59
C LEU A 460 0.04 -23.70 4.07
N CYS A 461 -0.49 -22.72 4.80
CA CYS A 461 -0.29 -22.59 6.24
C CYS A 461 -1.42 -23.29 7.01
N PRO A 462 -1.14 -24.13 8.02
CA PRO A 462 -2.17 -24.77 8.84
C PRO A 462 -3.08 -23.72 9.50
N ILE A 463 -4.39 -23.98 9.54
CA ILE A 463 -5.37 -23.06 10.16
C ILE A 463 -5.07 -22.85 11.65
N GLU A 464 -4.53 -23.85 12.33
CA GLU A 464 -4.19 -23.80 13.74
C GLU A 464 -3.19 -22.68 14.04
N ASN A 465 -2.32 -22.33 13.09
CA ASN A 465 -1.31 -21.29 13.28
C ASN A 465 -1.93 -19.90 13.44
N ILE A 466 -2.95 -19.55 12.64
CA ILE A 466 -3.61 -18.23 12.76
C ILE A 466 -4.49 -18.17 14.02
N ILE A 467 -5.10 -19.30 14.40
CA ILE A 467 -5.87 -19.40 15.65
C ILE A 467 -4.95 -19.19 16.85
N ARG A 468 -3.85 -19.95 16.91
CA ARG A 468 -2.84 -19.82 17.97
C ARG A 468 -2.26 -18.42 18.03
N PHE A 469 -1.91 -17.85 16.88
CA PHE A 469 -1.44 -16.47 16.80
C PHE A 469 -2.43 -15.52 17.48
N LEU A 470 -3.74 -15.65 17.22
CA LEU A 470 -4.76 -14.77 17.79
C LEU A 470 -4.95 -14.91 19.30
N HIS A 471 -4.79 -16.12 19.83
CA HIS A 471 -5.07 -16.44 21.23
C HIS A 471 -3.86 -16.34 22.15
N GLU A 472 -2.67 -16.66 21.65
CA GLU A 472 -1.44 -16.75 22.47
C GLU A 472 -0.43 -15.65 22.13
N ASP A 473 -0.16 -15.43 20.85
CA ASP A 473 1.01 -14.65 20.43
C ASP A 473 0.69 -13.20 20.01
N TYR A 474 -0.58 -12.86 19.79
CA TYR A 474 -1.00 -11.62 19.14
C TYR A 474 -0.47 -10.36 19.84
N PHE A 475 -0.56 -10.35 21.17
CA PHE A 475 -0.23 -9.19 22.00
C PHE A 475 1.22 -9.17 22.49
N ALA A 476 2.01 -10.23 22.23
CA ALA A 476 3.40 -10.30 22.67
C ALA A 476 4.26 -9.14 22.14
N PRO A 477 4.18 -8.70 20.86
CA PRO A 477 4.96 -7.55 20.35
C PRO A 477 4.57 -6.19 20.97
N LEU A 478 3.42 -6.15 21.64
CA LEU A 478 2.84 -4.98 22.29
C LEU A 478 3.10 -4.98 23.80
N ASN A 479 3.78 -6.00 24.35
CA ASN A 479 3.97 -6.21 25.78
C ASN A 479 2.65 -6.17 26.57
N ALA A 480 1.59 -6.76 26.00
CA ALA A 480 0.26 -6.81 26.59
C ALA A 480 -0.30 -8.25 26.54
N THR A 481 -1.37 -8.50 27.29
CA THR A 481 -2.04 -9.82 27.30
C THR A 481 -3.36 -9.83 26.53
N ASN A 482 -3.96 -8.65 26.33
CA ASN A 482 -5.24 -8.48 25.68
C ASN A 482 -5.33 -7.11 25.01
N PHE A 483 -6.38 -6.91 24.21
CA PHE A 483 -6.57 -5.70 23.42
C PHE A 483 -6.72 -4.44 24.29
N LYS A 484 -7.44 -4.54 25.41
CA LYS A 484 -7.66 -3.41 26.31
C LYS A 484 -6.33 -2.92 26.89
N ASP A 485 -5.51 -3.84 27.39
CA ASP A 485 -4.18 -3.52 27.93
C ASP A 485 -3.24 -2.95 26.86
N ALA A 486 -3.29 -3.49 25.65
CA ALA A 486 -2.47 -3.00 24.54
C ALA A 486 -2.85 -1.58 24.08
N CYS A 487 -4.05 -1.14 24.40
CA CYS A 487 -4.61 0.16 24.00
C CYS A 487 -4.55 1.23 25.09
N MET A 488 -4.07 0.90 26.30
CA MET A 488 -3.89 1.84 27.42
C MET A 488 -2.63 2.69 27.31
#